data_AF-A0A5Y1PDY5-F1
#
_entry.id   AF-A0A5Y1PDY5-F1
#
_cell.length_a   1.000
_cell.length_b   1.000
_cell.length_c   1.000
_cell.angle_alpha   90.00
_cell.angle_beta   90.00
_cell.angle_gamma   90.00
#
_symmetry.space_group_name_H-M   'P 1'
#
loop_
_entity.id
_entity.type
_entity.pdbx_description
1 polymer ?
#
loop_
_entity_poly.entity_id
_entity_poly.type
_entity_poly.pdbx_seq_one_letter_code
_entity_poly.pdbx_strand_id
1 'polypeptide(L)'
;KGITIGGTHYSANITQNSTNEYNITLKTRSLLGDMIMLHKDKGAWYFSVLSVGFGITLFMLYISGLMITLFANKKDRSKQFAVLGVGVVVTLLLAYLSL
;
A
#
# COMPACT_ATOMS: atom_id res chain seq x y z
N LYS A 1 -3.73 17.70 -25.26
CA LYS A 1 -3.39 16.26 -25.25
C LYS A 1 -1.90 16.16 -24.94
N GLY A 2 -1.50 15.62 -23.79
CA GLY A 2 -0.10 15.51 -23.37
C GLY A 2 0.42 14.08 -23.49
N ILE A 3 1.73 13.92 -23.60
CA ILE A 3 2.41 12.62 -23.63
C ILE A 3 2.90 12.34 -22.20
N THR A 4 2.48 11.22 -21.62
CA THR A 4 3.00 10.75 -20.34
C THR A 4 4.02 9.63 -20.58
N ILE A 5 5.22 9.80 -20.05
CA ILE A 5 6.37 8.90 -20.24
C ILE A 5 6.91 8.51 -18.86
N GLY A 6 7.28 7.25 -18.65
CA GLY A 6 7.88 6.78 -17.39
C GLY A 6 7.24 5.51 -16.82
N GLY A 7 7.76 5.07 -15.69
CA GLY A 7 7.39 3.83 -15.00
C GLY A 7 6.57 4.04 -13.72
N THR A 8 6.59 3.04 -12.84
CA THR A 8 5.87 3.07 -11.56
C THR A 8 6.42 4.14 -10.62
N HIS A 9 7.73 4.26 -10.48
CA HIS A 9 8.36 5.19 -9.53
C HIS A 9 8.50 6.62 -10.06
N TYR A 10 8.79 6.77 -11.36
CA TYR A 10 8.97 8.07 -12.02
C TYR A 10 8.06 8.23 -13.22
N SER A 11 7.38 9.37 -13.33
CA SER A 11 6.64 9.73 -14.54
C SER A 11 6.83 11.20 -14.91
N ALA A 12 7.05 11.46 -16.19
CA ALA A 12 7.04 12.78 -16.80
C ALA A 12 5.76 12.95 -17.62
N ASN A 13 5.09 14.09 -17.48
CA ASN A 13 3.97 14.48 -18.34
C ASN A 13 4.35 15.74 -19.10
N ILE A 14 4.27 15.66 -20.43
CA ILE A 14 4.60 16.75 -21.33
C ILE A 14 3.29 17.23 -21.95
N THR A 15 2.86 18.44 -21.59
CA THR A 15 1.65 19.06 -22.13
C THR A 15 2.01 20.31 -22.91
N GLN A 16 1.56 20.39 -24.16
CA GLN A 16 1.75 21.57 -25.00
C GLN A 16 0.73 22.65 -24.62
N ASN A 17 1.23 23.84 -24.27
CA ASN A 17 0.42 24.97 -23.84
C ASN A 17 0.22 26.01 -24.97
N SER A 18 1.18 26.12 -25.91
CA SER A 18 1.11 26.99 -27.11
C SER A 18 2.07 26.50 -28.21
N THR A 19 2.12 27.19 -29.36
CA THR A 19 2.89 26.78 -30.56
C THR A 19 4.38 26.54 -30.30
N ASN A 20 4.95 27.13 -29.24
CA ASN A 20 6.35 26.94 -28.85
C ASN A 20 6.58 26.79 -27.33
N GLU A 21 5.53 26.49 -26.56
CA GLU A 21 5.63 26.34 -25.10
C GLU A 21 5.13 24.96 -24.64
N TYR A 22 6.02 24.26 -23.93
CA TYR A 22 5.75 22.95 -23.36
C TYR A 22 5.90 23.01 -21.84
N ASN A 23 4.88 22.54 -21.13
CA ASN A 23 4.95 22.32 -19.70
C ASN A 23 5.37 20.86 -19.46
N ILE A 24 6.49 20.68 -18.77
CA ILE A 24 6.99 19.36 -18.36
C ILE A 24 6.79 19.24 -16.85
N THR A 25 5.91 18.35 -16.44
CA THR A 25 5.69 18.03 -15.03
C THR A 25 6.36 16.69 -14.70
N LEU A 26 7.33 16.72 -13.79
CA LEU A 26 7.97 15.52 -13.25
C LEU A 26 7.27 15.09 -11.98
N LYS A 27 6.99 13.79 -11.85
CA LYS A 27 6.38 13.19 -10.66
C LYS A 27 7.24 12.03 -10.18
N THR A 28 7.78 12.16 -8.98
CA THR A 28 8.41 11.09 -8.21
C THR A 28 7.38 10.57 -7.21
N ARG A 29 7.28 9.25 -7.04
CA ARG A 29 6.32 8.64 -6.10
C ARG A 29 7.06 8.18 -4.85
N SER A 30 6.45 8.37 -3.68
CA SER A 30 6.93 7.74 -2.45
C SER A 30 6.71 6.23 -2.51
N LEU A 31 7.27 5.49 -1.56
CA LEU A 31 7.12 4.04 -1.44
C LEU A 31 5.63 3.65 -1.34
N LEU A 32 4.79 4.45 -0.66
CA LEU A 32 3.33 4.28 -0.66
C LEU A 32 2.73 4.48 -2.06
N GLY A 33 3.16 5.54 -2.74
CA GLY A 33 2.72 5.85 -4.10
C GLY A 33 3.04 4.72 -5.06
N ASP A 34 4.19 4.07 -4.89
CA ASP A 34 4.57 2.86 -5.64
C ASP A 34 3.68 1.67 -5.30
N MET A 35 3.41 1.41 -4.01
CA MET A 35 2.49 0.34 -3.59
C MET A 35 1.07 0.53 -4.15
N ILE A 36 0.57 1.77 -4.17
CA ILE A 36 -0.75 2.10 -4.74
C ILE A 36 -0.73 1.95 -6.27
N MET A 37 0.36 2.32 -6.94
CA MET A 37 0.45 2.19 -8.40
C MET A 37 0.63 0.73 -8.84
N LEU A 38 1.26 -0.10 -8.01
CA LEU A 38 1.27 -1.56 -8.15
C LEU A 38 -0.16 -2.12 -8.06
N HIS A 39 -0.99 -1.61 -7.15
CA HIS A 39 -2.43 -1.92 -7.05
C HIS A 39 -3.26 -1.53 -8.30
N LYS A 40 -2.70 -0.68 -9.15
CA LYS A 40 -3.29 -0.21 -10.40
C LYS A 40 -2.78 -0.95 -11.64
N ASP A 41 -2.19 -2.13 -11.43
CA ASP A 41 -1.78 -3.10 -12.46
C ASP A 41 -0.69 -2.59 -13.42
N LYS A 42 0.26 -1.80 -12.90
CA LYS A 42 1.43 -1.32 -13.65
C LYS A 42 2.76 -1.99 -13.27
N GLY A 43 2.74 -3.04 -12.44
CA GLY A 43 3.93 -3.78 -12.02
C GLY A 43 3.75 -5.29 -12.16
N ALA A 44 4.17 -5.83 -13.30
CA ALA A 44 3.73 -7.13 -13.82
C ALA A 44 4.04 -8.38 -12.96
N TRP A 45 5.02 -8.34 -12.03
CA TRP A 45 5.42 -9.55 -11.27
C TRP A 45 5.47 -9.35 -9.76
N TYR A 46 5.94 -8.18 -9.28
CA TYR A 46 5.91 -7.84 -7.85
C TYR A 46 4.48 -7.83 -7.30
N PHE A 47 3.49 -7.51 -8.14
CA PHE A 47 2.09 -7.49 -7.74
C PHE A 47 1.53 -8.90 -7.48
N SER A 48 1.95 -9.91 -8.24
CA SER A 48 1.54 -11.30 -8.02
C SER A 48 2.07 -11.85 -6.68
N VAL A 49 3.28 -11.49 -6.29
CA VAL A 49 3.85 -11.92 -5.00
C VAL A 49 3.17 -11.19 -3.84
N LEU A 50 2.98 -9.87 -3.97
CA LEU A 50 2.29 -9.07 -2.96
C LEU A 50 0.81 -9.44 -2.81
N SER A 51 0.11 -9.79 -3.89
CA SER A 51 -1.29 -10.18 -3.84
C SER A 51 -1.48 -11.53 -3.14
N VAL A 52 -0.58 -12.50 -3.38
CA VAL A 52 -0.56 -13.77 -2.65
C VAL A 52 -0.24 -13.53 -1.18
N GLY A 53 0.77 -12.72 -0.87
CA GLY A 53 1.10 -12.34 0.52
C GLY A 53 -0.05 -11.65 1.24
N PHE A 54 -0.76 -10.77 0.54
CA PHE A 54 -1.95 -10.09 1.06
C PHE A 54 -3.10 -11.08 1.31
N GLY A 55 -3.34 -12.02 0.40
CA GLY A 55 -4.34 -13.08 0.59
C GLY A 55 -4.05 -13.95 1.80
N ILE A 56 -2.79 -14.37 1.98
CA ILE A 56 -2.34 -15.13 3.17
C ILE A 56 -2.54 -14.30 4.44
N THR A 57 -2.20 -13.01 4.40
CA THR A 57 -2.36 -12.10 5.54
C THR A 57 -3.82 -11.95 5.93
N LEU A 58 -4.73 -11.74 4.96
CA LEU A 58 -6.17 -11.68 5.19
C LEU A 58 -6.69 -12.97 5.83
N PHE A 59 -6.26 -14.13 5.31
CA PHE A 59 -6.63 -15.42 5.88
C PHE A 59 -6.15 -15.56 7.34
N MET A 60 -4.89 -15.21 7.63
CA MET A 60 -4.35 -15.25 9.00
C MET A 60 -5.07 -14.28 9.94
N LEU A 61 -5.34 -13.05 9.51
CA LEU A 61 -6.07 -12.06 10.32
C LEU A 61 -7.50 -12.53 10.62
N TYR A 62 -8.16 -13.15 9.64
CA TYR A 62 -9.50 -13.71 9.81
C TYR A 62 -9.51 -14.83 10.85
N ILE A 63 -8.61 -15.82 10.71
CA ILE A 63 -8.48 -16.92 11.68
C ILE A 63 -8.07 -16.39 13.05
N SER A 64 -7.19 -15.39 13.13
CA SER A 64 -6.81 -14.74 14.39
C SER A 64 -8.03 -14.12 15.08
N GLY A 65 -8.89 -13.41 14.33
CA GLY A 65 -10.13 -12.85 14.86
C GLY A 65 -11.10 -13.91 15.40
N LEU A 66 -11.24 -15.02 14.68
CA LEU A 66 -12.03 -16.18 15.15
C LEU A 66 -11.44 -16.81 16.41
N MET A 67 -10.10 -16.93 16.51
CA MET A 67 -9.44 -17.47 17.70
C MET A 67 -9.65 -16.57 18.93
N ILE A 68 -9.55 -15.24 18.75
CA ILE A 68 -9.78 -14.25 19.82
C ILE A 68 -11.25 -14.27 20.30
N THR A 69 -12.20 -14.48 19.39
CA THR A 69 -13.63 -14.42 19.71
C THR A 69 -14.20 -15.74 20.24
N LEU A 70 -13.85 -16.87 19.63
CA LEU A 70 -14.45 -18.18 19.89
C LEU A 70 -13.65 -19.07 20.85
N PHE A 71 -12.31 -18.98 20.85
CA PHE A 71 -11.44 -19.92 21.56
C PHE A 71 -10.65 -19.29 22.73
N ALA A 72 -10.63 -17.97 22.83
CA ALA A 72 -9.87 -17.28 23.87
C ALA A 72 -10.56 -17.31 25.24
N ASN A 73 -9.91 -17.97 26.21
CA ASN A 73 -10.26 -17.93 27.61
C ASN A 73 -10.23 -16.48 28.14
N LYS A 74 -11.22 -16.07 28.96
CA LYS A 74 -11.38 -14.67 29.46
C LYS A 74 -10.12 -14.11 30.14
N LYS A 75 -9.22 -14.97 30.63
CA LYS A 75 -8.00 -14.62 31.36
C LYS A 75 -6.91 -13.94 30.50
N ASP A 76 -6.77 -14.27 29.22
CA ASP A 76 -5.66 -13.76 28.38
C ASP A 76 -6.09 -12.72 27.33
N ARG A 77 -7.34 -12.26 27.37
CA ARG A 77 -7.86 -11.28 26.39
C ARG A 77 -7.10 -9.96 26.37
N SER A 78 -6.58 -9.52 27.52
CA SER A 78 -5.76 -8.29 27.60
C SER A 78 -4.52 -8.37 26.70
N LYS A 79 -3.82 -9.52 26.65
CA LYS A 79 -2.65 -9.72 25.80
C LYS A 79 -3.02 -9.72 24.32
N GLN A 80 -4.18 -10.29 23.97
CA GLN A 80 -4.66 -10.33 22.58
C GLN A 80 -5.00 -8.93 22.07
N PHE A 81 -5.69 -8.12 22.88
CA PHE A 81 -5.94 -6.72 22.54
C PHE A 81 -4.67 -5.87 22.50
N ALA A 82 -3.68 -6.16 23.36
CA ALA A 82 -2.38 -5.50 23.30
C ALA A 82 -1.65 -5.78 21.97
N VAL A 83 -1.63 -7.03 21.50
CA VAL A 83 -1.03 -7.40 20.21
C VAL A 83 -1.76 -6.71 19.05
N LEU A 84 -3.10 -6.67 19.08
CA LEU A 84 -3.90 -5.94 18.10
C LEU A 84 -3.57 -4.44 18.10
N GLY A 85 -3.51 -3.82 19.28
CA GLY A 85 -3.17 -2.41 19.45
C GLY A 85 -1.77 -2.08 18.94
N VAL A 86 -0.77 -2.92 19.24
CA VAL A 86 0.59 -2.78 18.70
C VAL A 86 0.59 -2.85 17.18
N GLY A 87 -0.17 -3.79 16.59
CA GLY A 87 -0.31 -3.89 15.14
C GLY A 87 -0.88 -2.62 14.50
N VAL A 88 -1.88 -2.00 15.13
CA VAL A 88 -2.45 -0.71 14.68
C VAL A 88 -1.40 0.41 14.77
N VAL A 89 -0.69 0.52 15.88
CA VAL A 89 0.35 1.55 16.07
C VAL A 89 1.46 1.41 15.04
N VAL A 90 1.95 0.19 14.80
CA VAL A 90 2.98 -0.08 13.78
C VAL A 90 2.46 0.30 12.39
N THR A 91 1.21 -0.02 12.07
CA THR A 91 0.61 0.34 10.78
C THR A 91 0.52 1.85 10.60
N LEU A 92 0.11 2.59 11.64
CA LEU A 92 0.05 4.05 11.63
C LEU A 92 1.43 4.70 11.49
N LEU A 93 2.46 4.16 12.17
CA LEU A 93 3.84 4.63 12.06
C LEU A 93 4.38 4.43 10.65
N LEU A 94 4.16 3.24 10.06
CA LEU A 94 4.56 2.98 8.68
C LEU A 94 3.80 3.88 7.70
N ALA A 95 2.51 4.14 7.92
CA ALA A 95 1.74 5.07 7.10
C ALA A 95 2.28 6.50 7.18
N TYR A 96 2.65 6.97 8.38
CA TYR A 96 3.25 8.29 8.58
C TYR A 96 4.61 8.43 7.91
N LEU A 97 5.49 7.42 8.05
CA LEU A 97 6.80 7.40 7.38
C LEU A 97 6.71 7.33 5.85
N SER A 98 5.55 6.95 5.30
CA SER A 98 5.32 6.80 3.87
C SER A 98 4.71 8.03 3.20
N LEU A 99 4.24 8.99 4.01
CA LEU A 99 3.73 10.29 3.59
C LEU A 99 4.89 11.20 3.15
#